data_AF-A0A3M1HR84-F1
#
_entry.id   AF-A0A3M1HR84-F1
#
_cell.length_a   1.000
_cell.length_b   1.000
_cell.length_c   1.000
_cell.angle_alpha   90.00
_cell.angle_beta   90.00
_cell.angle_gamma   90.00
#
_symmetry.space_group_name_H-M   'P 1'
#
loop_
_entity.id
_entity.type
_entity.pdbx_description
1 polymer ?
#
loop_
_entity_poly.entity_id
_entity_poly.type
_entity_poly.pdbx_seq_one_letter_code
_entity_poly.pdbx_strand_id
1 'polypeptide(L)'
;MYFFEDFHKNLSYSQKERDSMDEIKSDQDIALSRENFEREEDFHQYCLFHSTAHIMAYAVQELYEGARFAFGPPTKDGTGFYYDIETKDPISQDDFPKIEAKMAEIVKKDEPFQREKWSIEKAKEFFEKKGQPYKVEQIEYL
;
A
#
# COMPACT_ATOMS: atom_id res chain seq x y z
N MET A 1 11.68 3.43 4.25
CA MET A 1 10.36 2.78 4.08
C MET A 1 9.63 3.42 2.91
N TYR A 2 9.23 2.64 1.92
CA TYR A 2 8.41 3.14 0.82
C TYR A 2 6.94 2.93 1.18
N PHE A 3 6.18 4.01 1.16
CA PHE A 3 4.74 3.97 1.30
C PHE A 3 4.12 4.31 -0.04
N PHE A 4 3.24 3.43 -0.51
CA PHE A 4 2.30 3.78 -1.55
C PHE A 4 1.14 4.48 -0.86
N GLU A 5 1.19 5.80 -0.76
CA GLU A 5 0.00 6.66 -0.85
C GLU A 5 0.38 8.13 -0.66
N ASP A 6 0.39 8.85 -1.79
CA ASP A 6 -0.36 10.10 -1.95
C ASP A 6 -0.62 10.23 -3.47
N PHE A 7 -1.77 9.74 -3.92
CA PHE A 7 -2.29 10.06 -5.25
C PHE A 7 -2.80 11.52 -5.21
N HIS A 8 -1.85 12.44 -5.46
CA HIS A 8 -1.92 13.91 -5.50
C HIS A 8 -2.18 14.68 -4.19
N LYS A 9 -1.10 15.35 -3.71
CA LYS A 9 -0.91 16.82 -3.82
C LYS A 9 0.53 17.22 -3.42
N ASN A 10 1.30 17.65 -4.42
CA ASN A 10 2.47 18.55 -4.36
C ASN A 10 3.39 18.49 -3.14
N LEU A 11 4.54 17.82 -3.29
CA LEU A 11 5.83 18.27 -2.73
C LEU A 11 6.97 17.72 -3.62
N SER A 12 7.52 18.58 -4.48
CA SER A 12 8.72 18.24 -5.26
C SER A 12 9.96 18.40 -4.38
N TYR A 13 10.67 17.32 -4.08
CA TYR A 13 11.99 17.38 -3.43
C TYR A 13 13.14 17.41 -4.44
N SER A 14 14.23 18.08 -4.06
CA SER A 14 15.39 18.30 -4.91
C SER A 14 16.25 17.04 -5.06
N GLN A 15 16.98 16.92 -6.17
CA GLN A 15 17.83 15.75 -6.48
C GLN A 15 18.87 15.46 -5.40
N LYS A 16 19.33 16.48 -4.67
CA LYS A 16 20.40 16.38 -3.67
C LYS A 16 19.94 15.74 -2.36
N GLU A 17 18.64 15.77 -2.06
CA GLU A 17 18.05 15.18 -0.86
C GLU A 17 17.77 13.68 -1.04
N ARG A 18 17.74 13.20 -2.30
CA ARG A 18 17.54 11.78 -2.63
C ARG A 18 18.77 10.90 -2.38
N ASP A 19 19.96 11.50 -2.39
CA ASP A 19 21.23 10.76 -2.41
C ASP A 19 21.84 10.54 -1.01
N SER A 20 21.28 11.13 0.06
CA SER A 20 21.85 11.11 1.42
C SER A 20 21.05 10.33 2.47
N MET A 21 20.11 9.47 2.05
CA MET A 21 19.30 8.66 2.97
C MET A 21 19.74 7.20 2.87
N ASP A 22 20.37 6.69 3.93
CA ASP A 22 20.74 5.27 4.06
C ASP A 22 19.54 4.37 3.74
N GLU A 23 19.75 3.31 2.96
CA GLU A 23 18.68 2.45 2.42
C GLU A 23 18.01 1.61 3.51
N ILE A 24 16.92 2.12 4.10
CA ILE A 24 15.97 1.28 4.84
C ILE A 24 14.92 0.76 3.86
N LYS A 25 15.16 -0.44 3.31
CA LYS A 25 14.18 -1.20 2.52
C LYS A 25 13.12 -1.74 3.49
N SER A 26 11.84 -1.48 3.21
CA SER A 26 10.78 -2.14 3.99
C SER A 26 10.71 -3.62 3.63
N ASP A 27 10.09 -4.43 4.49
CA ASP A 27 9.83 -5.84 4.19
C ASP A 27 9.09 -6.03 2.85
N GLN A 28 8.24 -5.07 2.47
CA GLN A 28 7.54 -5.08 1.18
C GLN A 28 8.48 -4.78 0.01
N ASP A 29 9.46 -3.89 0.16
CA ASP A 29 10.46 -3.60 -0.87
C ASP A 29 11.44 -4.77 -1.06
N ILE A 30 11.77 -5.46 0.03
CA ILE A 30 12.56 -6.69 -0.02
C ILE A 30 11.74 -7.75 -0.75
N ALA A 31 10.49 -7.98 -0.38
CA ALA A 31 9.62 -8.96 -1.04
C ALA A 31 9.37 -8.65 -2.52
N LEU A 32 9.44 -7.39 -2.95
CA LEU A 32 9.31 -6.96 -4.35
C LEU A 32 10.63 -6.99 -5.14
N SER A 33 11.73 -7.56 -4.60
CA SER A 33 12.96 -7.73 -5.38
C SER A 33 12.82 -8.86 -6.38
N ARG A 34 13.15 -8.60 -7.65
CA ARG A 34 13.11 -9.60 -8.74
C ARG A 34 13.94 -10.84 -8.42
N GLU A 35 15.03 -10.69 -7.69
CA GLU A 35 15.96 -11.78 -7.33
C GLU A 35 15.34 -12.81 -6.37
N ASN A 36 14.23 -12.47 -5.71
CA ASN A 36 13.53 -13.37 -4.79
C ASN A 36 12.57 -14.34 -5.49
N PHE A 37 12.50 -14.30 -6.82
CA PHE A 37 11.60 -15.14 -7.62
C PHE A 37 12.40 -15.96 -8.62
N GLU A 38 12.13 -17.27 -8.67
CA GLU A 38 12.75 -18.16 -9.65
C GLU A 38 12.28 -17.85 -11.07
N ARG A 39 10.97 -17.62 -11.24
CA ARG A 39 10.34 -17.36 -12.54
C ARG A 39 9.90 -15.90 -12.67
N GLU A 40 9.95 -15.37 -13.89
CA GLU A 40 9.47 -14.01 -14.18
C GLU A 40 7.96 -13.90 -14.01
N GLU A 41 7.22 -14.93 -14.39
CA GLU A 41 5.76 -14.93 -14.27
C GLU A 41 5.32 -14.80 -12.81
N ASP A 42 6.02 -15.45 -11.89
CA ASP A 42 5.71 -15.39 -10.46
C ASP A 42 5.95 -13.98 -9.90
N PHE A 43 7.03 -13.33 -10.32
CA PHE A 43 7.32 -11.95 -9.95
C PHE A 43 6.26 -10.98 -10.47
N HIS A 44 5.87 -11.10 -11.75
CA HIS A 44 4.84 -10.26 -12.34
C HIS A 44 3.47 -10.49 -11.68
N GLN A 45 3.11 -11.74 -11.40
CA GLN A 45 1.88 -12.10 -10.71
C GLN A 45 1.85 -11.52 -9.29
N TYR A 46 2.97 -11.60 -8.57
CA TYR A 46 3.12 -11.00 -7.25
C TYR A 46 2.93 -9.48 -7.29
N CYS A 47 3.63 -8.80 -8.22
CA CYS A 47 3.49 -7.35 -8.41
C CYS A 47 2.04 -6.96 -8.73
N LEU A 48 1.37 -7.69 -9.62
CA LEU A 48 -0.03 -7.45 -9.98
C LEU A 48 -0.94 -7.54 -8.77
N PHE A 49 -0.85 -8.61 -7.98
CA PHE A 49 -1.68 -8.79 -6.80
C PHE A 49 -1.36 -7.81 -5.69
N HIS A 50 -0.09 -7.44 -5.52
CA HIS A 50 0.31 -6.43 -4.56
C HIS A 50 -0.27 -5.06 -4.91
N SER A 51 -0.13 -4.62 -6.17
CA SER A 51 -0.75 -3.37 -6.64
C SER A 51 -2.28 -3.40 -6.57
N THR A 52 -2.90 -4.56 -6.85
CA THR A 52 -4.35 -4.71 -6.74
C THR A 52 -4.83 -4.61 -5.29
N ALA A 53 -4.06 -5.14 -4.32
CA ALA A 53 -4.35 -5.00 -2.90
C ALA A 53 -4.35 -3.51 -2.46
N HIS A 54 -3.40 -2.71 -2.96
CA HIS A 54 -3.39 -1.26 -2.71
C HIS A 54 -4.60 -0.54 -3.33
N ILE A 55 -4.99 -0.89 -4.55
CA ILE A 55 -6.19 -0.32 -5.18
C ILE A 55 -7.45 -0.65 -4.37
N MET A 56 -7.55 -1.88 -3.86
CA MET A 56 -8.66 -2.30 -3.00
C MET A 56 -8.66 -1.54 -1.67
N ALA A 57 -7.51 -1.39 -1.03
CA ALA A 57 -7.38 -0.59 0.19
C ALA A 57 -7.80 0.87 -0.04
N TYR A 58 -7.37 1.49 -1.14
CA TYR A 58 -7.76 2.85 -1.49
C TYR A 58 -9.27 2.96 -1.75
N ALA A 59 -9.86 1.98 -2.44
CA ALA A 59 -11.31 1.92 -2.64
C ALA A 59 -12.07 1.82 -1.31
N VAL A 60 -11.59 1.00 -0.38
CA VAL A 60 -12.18 0.85 0.96
C VAL A 60 -12.01 2.15 1.76
N GLN A 61 -10.87 2.82 1.70
CA GLN A 61 -10.63 4.08 2.41
C GLN A 61 -11.60 5.18 1.96
N GLU A 62 -11.91 5.26 0.66
CA GLU A 62 -12.88 6.21 0.10
C GLU A 62 -14.34 5.87 0.47
N LEU A 63 -14.66 4.58 0.62
CA LEU A 63 -16.02 4.12 0.92
C LEU A 63 -16.34 4.02 2.42
N TYR A 64 -15.31 3.78 3.25
CA TYR A 64 -15.43 3.51 4.68
C TYR A 64 -14.55 4.48 5.46
N GLU A 65 -15.13 5.63 5.81
CA GLU A 65 -14.44 6.65 6.58
C GLU A 65 -13.90 6.08 7.91
N GLY A 66 -12.62 6.34 8.17
CA GLY A 66 -11.94 5.84 9.37
C GLY A 66 -11.49 4.38 9.29
N ALA A 67 -11.55 3.73 8.11
CA ALA A 67 -10.95 2.42 7.91
C ALA A 67 -9.45 2.44 8.25
N ARG A 68 -8.98 1.40 8.96
CA ARG A 68 -7.60 1.23 9.38
C ARG A 68 -7.01 -0.01 8.75
N PHE A 69 -5.77 0.10 8.27
CA PHE A 69 -5.16 -0.89 7.40
C PHE A 69 -3.93 -1.52 8.06
N ALA A 70 -3.90 -2.86 8.12
CA ALA A 70 -2.76 -3.61 8.64
C ALA A 70 -1.90 -4.18 7.49
N PHE A 71 -2.09 -5.43 7.09
CA PHE A 71 -1.28 -6.11 6.07
C PHE A 71 -2.11 -6.49 4.84
N GLY A 72 -1.53 -6.37 3.65
CA GLY A 72 -2.20 -6.79 2.42
C GLY A 72 -1.27 -7.45 1.40
N PRO A 73 -0.69 -8.62 1.71
CA PRO A 73 0.19 -9.31 0.79
C PRO A 73 -0.59 -10.12 -0.26
N PRO A 74 0.05 -10.42 -1.41
CA PRO A 74 -0.37 -11.54 -2.25
C PRO A 74 -0.42 -12.86 -1.46
N THR A 75 -1.32 -13.76 -1.83
CA THR A 75 -1.42 -15.08 -1.19
C THR A 75 -0.21 -15.95 -1.55
N LYS A 76 0.20 -16.83 -0.62
CA LYS A 76 1.38 -17.69 -0.81
C LYS A 76 1.23 -18.67 -1.98
N ASP A 77 0.00 -19.06 -2.31
CA ASP A 77 -0.30 -19.94 -3.45
C ASP A 77 -0.33 -19.21 -4.80
N GLY A 78 -0.17 -17.88 -4.80
CA GLY A 78 -0.16 -17.07 -6.02
C GLY A 78 -1.50 -17.02 -6.75
N THR A 79 -2.63 -17.27 -6.06
CA THR A 79 -3.97 -17.22 -6.68
C THR A 79 -4.74 -15.93 -6.40
N GLY A 80 -4.28 -15.10 -5.47
CA GLY A 80 -4.93 -13.85 -5.13
C GLY A 80 -4.14 -12.97 -4.17
N PHE A 81 -4.87 -12.13 -3.43
CA PHE A 81 -4.37 -11.26 -2.37
C PHE A 81 -5.45 -11.14 -1.29
N TYR A 82 -5.05 -10.62 -0.13
CA TYR A 82 -5.99 -10.20 0.90
C TYR A 82 -5.55 -8.87 1.49
N TYR A 83 -6.38 -8.27 2.35
CA TYR A 83 -5.99 -7.12 3.15
C TYR A 83 -6.72 -7.18 4.49
N ASP A 84 -5.97 -7.05 5.58
CA ASP A 84 -6.48 -6.94 6.94
C ASP A 84 -6.93 -5.49 7.18
N ILE A 85 -8.25 -5.29 7.33
CA ILE A 85 -8.87 -3.98 7.46
C ILE A 85 -9.79 -3.96 8.68
N GLU A 86 -9.61 -2.97 9.55
CA GLU A 86 -10.57 -2.64 10.61
C GLU A 86 -11.47 -1.51 10.13
N THR A 87 -12.78 -1.75 10.16
CA THR A 87 -13.81 -0.74 9.85
C THR A 87 -14.79 -0.62 11.01
N LYS A 88 -15.46 0.53 11.13
CA LYS A 88 -16.50 0.73 12.15
C LYS A 88 -17.66 -0.25 11.97
N ASP A 89 -18.14 -0.37 10.73
CA ASP A 89 -19.17 -1.31 10.35
C ASP A 89 -18.52 -2.46 9.56
N PRO A 90 -18.79 -3.74 9.91
CA PRO A 90 -18.17 -4.88 9.22
C PRO A 90 -18.47 -4.88 7.72
N ILE A 91 -17.45 -5.16 6.91
CA ILE A 91 -17.62 -5.41 5.47
C ILE A 91 -18.23 -6.80 5.28
N SER A 92 -19.29 -6.88 4.49
CA SER A 92 -20.01 -8.09 4.14
C SER A 92 -19.92 -8.38 2.63
N GLN A 93 -20.43 -9.54 2.21
CA GLN A 93 -20.45 -9.89 0.77
C GLN A 93 -21.32 -8.94 -0.05
N ASP A 94 -22.35 -8.34 0.55
CA ASP A 94 -23.24 -7.37 -0.11
C ASP A 94 -22.50 -6.07 -0.47
N ASP A 95 -21.34 -5.83 0.16
CA ASP A 95 -20.50 -4.68 -0.09
C ASP A 95 -19.50 -4.88 -1.24
N PHE A 96 -19.25 -6.13 -1.66
CA PHE A 96 -18.24 -6.42 -2.68
C PHE A 96 -18.52 -5.71 -4.01
N PRO A 97 -19.76 -5.69 -4.54
CA PRO A 97 -20.05 -4.99 -5.80
C PRO A 97 -19.71 -3.49 -5.77
N LYS A 98 -19.91 -2.80 -4.63
CA LYS A 98 -19.57 -1.37 -4.52
C LYS A 98 -18.06 -1.14 -4.39
N ILE A 99 -17.34 -2.03 -3.71
CA ILE A 99 -15.88 -1.96 -3.59
C ILE A 99 -15.25 -2.21 -4.96
N GLU A 100 -15.67 -3.25 -5.67
CA GLU A 100 -15.20 -3.54 -7.03
C GLU A 100 -15.49 -2.41 -8.02
N ALA A 101 -16.68 -1.80 -7.94
CA ALA A 101 -17.02 -0.63 -8.75
C ALA A 101 -16.08 0.55 -8.47
N LYS A 102 -15.79 0.82 -7.18
CA LYS A 102 -14.85 1.88 -6.78
C LYS A 102 -13.41 1.56 -7.23
N MET A 103 -12.96 0.32 -7.14
CA MET A 103 -11.67 -0.11 -7.68
C MET A 103 -11.59 0.13 -9.19
N ALA A 104 -12.65 -0.20 -9.94
CA ALA A 104 -12.71 0.04 -11.38
C ALA A 104 -12.69 1.54 -11.72
N GLU A 105 -13.33 2.38 -10.92
CA GLU A 105 -13.23 3.84 -11.04
C GLU A 105 -11.80 4.33 -10.82
N ILE A 106 -11.11 3.84 -9.79
CA ILE A 106 -9.71 4.20 -9.47
C ILE A 106 -8.79 3.79 -10.63
N VAL A 107 -8.90 2.56 -11.12
CA VAL A 107 -8.08 2.06 -12.25
C VAL A 107 -8.31 2.89 -13.51
N LYS A 108 -9.56 3.29 -13.78
CA LYS A 108 -9.89 4.13 -14.96
C LYS A 108 -9.28 5.53 -14.92
N LYS A 109 -8.89 6.04 -13.75
CA LYS A 109 -8.19 7.32 -13.65
C LYS A 109 -6.77 7.24 -14.21
N ASP A 110 -6.20 6.03 -14.32
CA ASP A 110 -4.86 5.76 -14.86
C ASP A 110 -3.77 6.64 -14.20
N GLU A 111 -3.92 6.85 -12.89
CA GLU A 111 -2.95 7.64 -12.14
C GLU A 111 -1.69 6.81 -11.86
N PRO A 112 -0.49 7.40 -12.01
CA PRO A 112 0.75 6.67 -11.80
C PRO A 112 0.96 6.41 -10.31
N PHE A 113 1.35 5.17 -9.96
CA PHE A 113 1.83 4.86 -8.61
C PHE A 113 3.08 5.69 -8.30
N GLN A 114 3.00 6.53 -7.27
CA GLN A 114 4.14 7.30 -6.78
C GLN A 114 4.74 6.64 -5.54
N ARG A 115 6.07 6.60 -5.50
CA ARG A 115 6.82 6.03 -4.39
C ARG A 115 7.72 7.11 -3.81
N GLU A 116 7.62 7.34 -2.51
CA GLU A 116 8.49 8.24 -1.78
C GLU A 116 9.32 7.49 -0.73
N LYS A 117 10.55 7.97 -0.50
CA LYS A 117 11.39 7.53 0.60
C LYS A 117 11.21 8.48 1.78
N TRP A 118 10.71 7.97 2.89
CA TRP A 118 10.56 8.75 4.13
C TRP A 118 11.48 8.22 5.23
N SER A 119 11.87 9.11 6.16
CA SER A 119 12.43 8.70 7.43
C SER A 119 11.36 8.00 8.28
N ILE A 120 11.80 7.21 9.26
CA ILE A 120 10.91 6.52 10.20
C ILE A 120 10.01 7.53 10.91
N GLU A 121 10.56 8.65 11.37
CA GLU A 121 9.84 9.70 12.09
C GLU A 121 8.77 10.34 11.22
N LYS A 122 9.11 10.72 9.97
CA LYS A 122 8.14 11.29 9.02
C LYS A 122 6.99 10.33 8.75
N ALA A 123 7.31 9.05 8.55
CA ALA A 123 6.30 8.03 8.32
C ALA A 123 5.37 7.86 9.53
N LYS A 124 5.93 7.71 10.73
CA LYS A 124 5.13 7.59 11.96
C LYS A 124 4.20 8.78 12.14
N GLU A 125 4.73 10.00 12.06
CA GLU A 125 3.92 11.22 12.22
C GLU A 125 2.78 11.29 11.18
N PHE A 126 3.05 10.88 9.94
CA PHE A 126 2.03 10.83 8.90
C PHE A 126 0.90 9.86 9.24
N PHE A 127 1.23 8.61 9.60
CA PHE A 127 0.22 7.60 9.92
C PHE A 127 -0.52 7.87 11.23
N GLU A 128 0.14 8.47 12.22
CA GLU A 128 -0.52 8.97 13.43
C GLU A 128 -1.57 10.02 13.08
N LYS A 129 -1.22 11.03 12.27
CA LYS A 129 -2.15 12.08 11.84
C LYS A 129 -3.31 11.54 11.00
N LYS A 130 -3.08 10.47 10.23
CA LYS A 130 -4.09 9.78 9.43
C LYS A 130 -4.92 8.77 10.24
N GLY A 131 -4.63 8.58 11.53
CA GLY A 131 -5.35 7.65 12.40
C GLY A 131 -5.16 6.18 12.02
N GLN A 132 -3.97 5.81 11.56
CA GLN A 132 -3.59 4.46 11.10
C GLN A 132 -2.67 3.76 12.13
N PRO A 133 -3.19 3.33 13.31
CA PRO A 133 -2.36 2.82 14.40
C PRO A 133 -1.56 1.57 14.03
N TYR A 134 -2.13 0.66 13.22
CA TYR A 134 -1.43 -0.55 12.77
C TYR A 134 -0.21 -0.24 11.89
N LYS A 135 -0.27 0.83 11.08
CA LYS A 135 0.88 1.27 10.30
C LYS A 135 1.96 1.87 11.18
N VAL A 136 1.58 2.64 12.20
CA VAL A 136 2.52 3.18 13.19
C VAL A 136 3.24 2.04 13.91
N GLU A 137 2.49 1.05 14.39
CA GLU A 137 3.04 -0.14 15.04
C GLU A 137 4.01 -0.90 14.11
N GLN A 138 3.63 -1.14 12.86
CA GLN A 138 4.51 -1.78 11.86
C GLN A 138 5.84 -1.02 11.69
N ILE A 139 5.81 0.31 11.69
CA ILE A 139 7.01 1.13 11.55
C ILE A 139 7.91 1.01 12.79
N GLU A 140 7.33 0.89 13.98
CA GLU A 140 8.09 0.75 15.23
C GLU A 140 8.83 -0.58 15.36
N TYR A 141 8.40 -1.59 14.61
CA TYR A 141 9.03 -2.91 14.57
C TYR A 141 10.09 -3.09 13.46
N LEU A 142 10.40 -2.03 12.70
CA LEU A 142 11.48 -2.00 11.71
C LEU A 142 12.84 -1.67 12.35
#